data_AF-A0A7X5VR66-F1
#
_entry.id   AF-A0A7X5VR66-F1
#
_cell.length_a   1.000
_cell.length_b   1.000
_cell.length_c   1.000
_cell.angle_alpha   90.00
_cell.angle_beta   90.00
_cell.angle_gamma   90.00
#
_symmetry.space_group_name_H-M   'P 1'
#
loop_
_entity.id
_entity.type
_entity.pdbx_description
1 polymer ?
#
loop_
_entity_poly.entity_id
_entity_poly.type
_entity_poly.pdbx_seq_one_letter_code
_entity_poly.pdbx_strand_id
1 'polypeptide(L)' 'EQNLEATERLLASHGIPILARHVGGEQGRRMTLEVATGVVTIEIVGCEPVTL' A
#
# COMPACT_ATOMS: atom_id res chain seq x y z
N GLU A 1 -3.36 -0.91 13.69
CA GLU A 1 -3.34 0.52 13.34
C GLU A 1 -2.00 1.21 13.61
N GLN A 2 -1.29 0.88 14.70
CA GLN A 2 -0.01 1.52 15.08
C GLN A 2 1.03 1.65 13.94
N ASN A 3 1.24 0.60 13.13
CA ASN A 3 2.19 0.64 12.01
C ASN A 3 1.79 1.67 10.94
N LEU A 4 0.48 1.82 10.68
CA LEU A 4 -0.02 2.77 9.70
C LEU A 4 0.29 4.19 10.16
N GLU A 5 -0.11 4.55 11.37
CA GLU A 5 0.15 5.89 11.93
C GLU A 5 1.64 6.22 11.99
N ALA A 6 2.47 5.29 12.44
CA ALA A 6 3.91 5.50 12.51
C ALA A 6 4.51 5.74 11.11
N THR A 7 4.09 4.95 10.12
CA THR A 7 4.55 5.10 8.73
C THR A 7 4.11 6.43 8.13
N GLU A 8 2.85 6.83 8.32
CA GLU A 8 2.34 8.12 7.81
C GLU A 8 3.08 9.31 8.41
N ARG A 9 3.36 9.28 9.72
CA ARG A 9 4.16 10.32 10.38
C ARG A 9 5.57 10.40 9.82
N LEU A 10 6.22 9.27 9.61
CA LEU A 10 7.58 9.21 9.06
C LEU A 10 7.64 9.67 7.60
N LEU A 11 6.69 9.27 6.76
CA LEU A 11 6.63 9.73 5.37
C LEU A 11 6.41 11.24 5.31
N ALA A 12 5.48 11.76 6.13
CA ALA A 12 5.22 13.20 6.22
C ALA A 12 6.45 14.00 6.69
N SER A 13 7.19 13.50 7.69
CA SER A 13 8.39 14.20 8.19
C SER A 13 9.52 14.28 7.16
N HIS A 14 9.54 13.38 6.18
CA HIS A 14 10.52 13.39 5.09
C HIS A 14 9.98 14.06 3.81
N GLY A 15 8.77 14.62 3.84
CA GLY A 15 8.15 15.24 2.66
C GLY A 15 7.79 14.25 1.56
N ILE A 16 7.60 12.96 1.89
CA ILE A 16 7.22 11.93 0.93
C ILE A 16 5.69 11.83 0.89
N PRO A 17 5.04 12.15 -0.25
CA PRO A 17 3.59 12.11 -0.35
C PRO A 17 3.07 10.66 -0.46
N ILE A 18 1.91 10.41 0.13
CA ILE A 18 1.19 9.14 -0.02
C ILE A 18 0.24 9.28 -1.22
N LEU A 19 0.50 8.52 -2.28
CA LEU A 19 -0.28 8.56 -3.52
C LEU A 19 -1.53 7.65 -3.49
N ALA A 20 -1.43 6.51 -2.80
CA ALA A 20 -2.50 5.53 -2.69
C ALA A 20 -2.47 4.80 -1.34
N ARG A 21 -3.62 4.21 -0.95
CA ARG A 21 -3.75 3.46 0.30
C ARG A 21 -4.58 2.19 0.09
N HIS A 22 -4.04 1.05 0.53
CA HIS A 22 -4.78 -0.20 0.67
C HIS A 22 -4.41 -0.88 2.00
N VAL A 23 -5.11 -0.47 3.07
CA VAL A 23 -4.77 -0.76 4.47
C VAL A 23 -5.94 -1.43 5.21
N GLY A 24 -5.67 -2.05 6.36
CA GLY A 24 -6.70 -2.77 7.14
C GLY A 24 -7.12 -4.10 6.50
N GLY A 25 -8.26 -4.67 6.91
CA GLY A 25 -8.78 -5.95 6.40
C GLY A 25 -8.22 -7.18 7.11
N GLU A 26 -8.97 -8.29 7.03
CA GLU A 26 -8.71 -9.53 7.79
C GLU A 26 -7.84 -10.55 7.05
N GLN A 27 -7.56 -10.32 5.77
CA GLN A 27 -6.82 -11.24 4.91
C GLN A 27 -5.41 -10.75 4.59
N GLY A 28 -4.48 -11.70 4.49
CA GLY A 28 -3.15 -11.45 3.95
C GLY A 28 -3.22 -11.01 2.49
N ARG A 29 -2.27 -10.16 2.07
CA ARG A 29 -2.18 -9.67 0.69
C ARG A 29 -0.74 -9.67 0.20
N ARG A 30 -0.57 -9.85 -1.10
CA ARG A 30 0.69 -9.60 -1.79
C ARG A 30 0.62 -8.24 -2.48
N MET A 31 1.66 -7.43 -2.31
CA MET A 31 1.84 -6.18 -3.04
C MET A 31 3.02 -6.34 -3.98
N THR A 32 2.84 -5.92 -5.23
CA THR A 32 3.93 -5.78 -6.21
C THR A 32 3.96 -4.33 -6.70
N LEU A 33 5.15 -3.73 -6.77
CA LEU A 33 5.38 -2.40 -7.36
C LEU A 33 6.28 -2.56 -8.59
N GLU A 34 5.78 -2.15 -9.75
CA GLU A 34 6.61 -1.99 -10.93
C GLU A 34 7.30 -0.62 -10.91
N VAL A 35 8.59 -0.59 -10.55
CA VAL A 35 9.33 0.66 -10.33
C VAL A 35 9.41 1.54 -11.59
N ALA A 36 9.42 0.92 -12.77
CA ALA A 36 9.50 1.66 -14.04
C ALA A 36 8.22 2.47 -14.35
N THR A 37 7.06 1.98 -13.92
CA THR A 37 5.75 2.56 -14.24
C THR A 37 5.07 3.21 -13.02
N GLY A 38 5.49 2.85 -11.82
CA GLY A 38 4.86 3.25 -10.57
C GLY A 38 3.58 2.46 -10.24
N VAL A 39 3.23 1.46 -11.05
CA VAL A 39 1.99 0.69 -10.90
C VAL A 39 2.09 -0.23 -9.69
N VAL A 40 1.09 -0.18 -8.81
CA VAL A 40 0.97 -1.08 -7.66
C VAL A 40 -0.16 -2.06 -7.87
N THR A 41 0.14 -3.35 -7.71
CA THR A 41 -0.86 -4.42 -7.77
C THR A 41 -1.01 -5.09 -6.41
N ILE A 42 -2.25 -5.22 -5.95
CA ILE A 42 -2.63 -5.91 -4.72
C ILE A 42 -3.39 -7.18 -5.05
N GLU A 43 -2.92 -8.31 -4.53
CA GLU A 43 -3.53 -9.62 -4.71
C GLU A 43 -3.98 -10.17 -3.34
N ILE A 44 -5.24 -10.57 -3.25
CA ILE A 44 -5.86 -11.19 -2.08
C ILE A 44 -6.48 -12.51 -2.53
N VAL A 45 -6.30 -13.58 -1.73
CA VAL A 45 -6.80 -14.91 -2.08
C VAL A 45 -8.32 -14.89 -2.27
N GLY A 46 -8.79 -15.34 -3.43
CA GLY A 46 -10.22 -15.38 -3.76
C GLY A 46 -10.82 -14.03 -4.20
N CYS A 47 -9.99 -13.00 -4.38
CA CYS A 47 -10.41 -11.71 -4.93
C CYS A 47 -9.74 -11.44 -6.28
N GLU A 48 -10.37 -10.59 -7.10
CA GLU A 48 -9.72 -10.06 -8.30
C GLU A 48 -8.58 -9.11 -7.90
N PRO A 49 -7.43 -9.13 -8.62
CA PRO A 49 -6.34 -8.20 -8.36
C PRO A 49 -6.77 -6.74 -8.54
N VAL A 50 -6.31 -5.87 -7.64
CA VAL A 50 -6.57 -4.43 -7.71
C VAL A 50 -5.31 -3.70 -8.11
N THR A 51 -5.42 -2.79 -9.09
CA THR A 51 -4.32 -1.90 -9.50
C THR A 51 -4.58 -0.50 -8.96
N LEU A 52 -3.56 0.10 -8.34
CA LEU A 52 -3.57 1.45 -7.77
C LEU A 52 -2.65 2.37 -8.56
#